data_AF-A0A1B6JKR3-F1
#
_entry.id   AF-A0A1B6JKR3-F1
#
_cell.length_a   1.000
_cell.length_b   1.000
_cell.length_c   1.000
_cell.angle_alpha   90.00
_cell.angle_beta   90.00
_cell.angle_gamma   90.00
#
_symmetry.space_group_name_H-M   'P 1'
#
loop_
_entity.id
_entity.type
_entity.pdbx_description
1 polymer ?
#
loop_
_entity_poly.entity_id
_entity_poly.type
_entity_poly.pdbx_seq_one_letter_code
_entity_poly.pdbx_strand_id
1 'polypeptide(L)'
;MIALNGIKYKLSPNALIYTAELFALYMCSQLMNNLPNCDILICTDSLSAIKSLQSTCDGIIEDNMSLEIIKNGVDSKKIIAFQWIPSHVGLKYNETVDKLAKEAVVNGISVQDMALPLSNLKSFQKRKILEEKTCY
;
A
#
# COMPACT_ATOMS: atom_id res chain seq x y z
N MET A 1 -3.69 2.53 -6.16
CA MET A 1 -4.07 3.92 -6.55
C MET A 1 -5.02 4.38 -5.47
N ILE A 2 -4.78 5.53 -4.85
CA ILE A 2 -5.16 5.67 -3.44
C ILE A 2 -5.92 6.96 -3.21
N ALA A 3 -6.95 6.85 -2.39
CA ALA A 3 -7.67 7.97 -1.84
C ALA A 3 -7.57 7.96 -0.32
N LEU A 4 -6.81 8.90 0.22
CA LEU A 4 -6.70 9.09 1.67
C LEU A 4 -7.16 10.50 1.99
N ASN A 5 -8.20 10.64 2.81
CA ASN A 5 -8.86 11.92 3.08
C ASN A 5 -9.24 12.70 1.80
N GLY A 6 -9.59 11.98 0.72
CA GLY A 6 -9.93 12.58 -0.58
C GLY A 6 -8.72 12.97 -1.46
N ILE A 7 -7.49 12.82 -0.96
CA ILE A 7 -6.27 13.05 -1.76
C ILE A 7 -6.05 11.87 -2.70
N LYS A 8 -5.97 12.17 -4.00
CA LYS A 8 -5.84 11.21 -5.09
C LYS A 8 -4.42 11.15 -5.59
N TYR A 9 -3.78 9.99 -5.50
CA TYR A 9 -2.42 9.78 -6.02
C TYR A 9 -2.42 8.96 -7.31
N LYS A 10 -1.78 9.51 -8.34
CA LYS A 10 -1.59 8.90 -9.65
C LYS A 10 -0.24 8.21 -9.72
N LEU A 11 -0.27 6.89 -9.86
CA LEU A 11 0.93 6.09 -10.11
C LEU A 11 1.25 6.03 -11.61
N SER A 12 2.46 5.57 -11.94
CA SER A 12 2.83 5.28 -13.33
C SER A 12 1.80 4.33 -13.97
N PRO A 13 1.45 4.52 -15.25
CA PRO A 13 0.54 3.61 -15.96
C PRO A 13 1.01 2.14 -15.95
N ASN A 14 2.32 1.92 -15.78
CA ASN A 14 2.93 0.60 -15.74
C ASN A 14 3.04 0.02 -14.31
N ALA A 15 2.47 0.69 -13.30
CA ALA A 15 2.48 0.18 -11.93
C ALA A 15 1.59 -1.05 -11.82
N LEU A 16 2.10 -2.09 -11.14
CA LEU A 16 1.32 -3.28 -10.84
C LEU A 16 0.25 -2.96 -9.80
N ILE A 17 -0.88 -3.69 -9.85
CA ILE A 17 -1.97 -3.56 -8.86
C ILE A 17 -1.42 -3.73 -7.44
N TYR A 18 -0.61 -4.77 -7.20
CA TYR A 18 0.07 -4.98 -5.92
C TYR A 18 0.84 -3.74 -5.43
N THR A 19 1.60 -3.07 -6.29
CA THR A 19 2.33 -1.84 -5.94
C THR A 19 1.37 -0.73 -5.56
N ALA A 20 0.25 -0.63 -6.27
CA ALA A 20 -0.78 0.36 -6.03
C ALA A 20 -1.46 0.17 -4.67
N GLU A 21 -1.64 -1.08 -4.25
CA GLU A 21 -2.23 -1.48 -2.96
C GLU A 21 -1.24 -1.31 -1.80
N LEU A 22 0.01 -1.73 -1.97
CA LEU A 22 1.02 -1.57 -0.92
C LEU A 22 1.34 -0.08 -0.69
N PHE A 23 1.35 0.72 -1.77
CA PHE A 23 1.48 2.16 -1.65
C PHE A 23 0.29 2.77 -0.88
N ALA A 24 -0.91 2.16 -0.95
CA ALA A 24 -2.08 2.59 -0.17
C ALA A 24 -1.80 2.49 1.32
N LEU A 25 -1.33 1.32 1.74
CA LEU A 25 -0.97 1.04 3.12
C LEU A 25 0.19 1.92 3.58
N TYR A 26 1.16 2.18 2.70
CA TYR A 26 2.24 3.13 2.98
C TYR A 26 1.70 4.51 3.31
N MET A 27 0.85 5.07 2.46
CA MET A 27 0.29 6.39 2.70
C MET A 27 -0.62 6.42 3.95
N CYS A 28 -1.36 5.34 4.25
CA CYS A 28 -2.08 5.19 5.53
C CYS A 28 -1.11 5.29 6.71
N SER A 29 0.03 4.61 6.63
CA SER A 29 1.05 4.60 7.69
C SER A 29 1.71 5.96 7.90
N GLN A 30 1.79 6.80 6.88
CA GLN A 30 2.31 8.17 7.02
C GLN A 30 1.29 9.07 7.74
N LEU A 31 0.00 8.91 7.44
CA LEU A 31 -1.07 9.74 8.03
C LEU A 31 -1.36 9.42 9.49
N MET A 32 -1.12 8.18 9.91
CA MET A 32 -1.45 7.76 11.27
C MET A 32 -0.68 8.52 12.34
N ASN A 33 0.50 9.06 12.02
CA ASN A 33 1.28 9.91 12.93
C ASN A 33 0.55 11.20 13.30
N ASN A 34 -0.35 11.69 12.44
CA ASN A 34 -1.14 12.89 12.67
C ASN A 34 -2.47 12.61 13.40
N LEU A 35 -2.82 11.35 13.62
CA LEU A 35 -4.03 10.97 14.34
C LEU A 35 -3.81 11.05 15.87
N PRO A 36 -4.88 11.16 16.67
CA PRO A 36 -4.81 11.00 18.11
C PRO A 36 -4.14 9.68 18.53
N ASN A 37 -3.69 9.59 19.78
CA ASN A 37 -3.14 8.36 20.33
C ASN A 37 -4.25 7.34 20.61
N CYS A 38 -4.63 6.58 19.59
CA CYS A 38 -5.66 5.55 19.64
C CYS A 38 -5.22 4.34 18.81
N ASP A 39 -5.88 3.21 19.05
CA ASP A 39 -5.72 2.02 18.22
C ASP A 39 -6.28 2.28 16.81
N ILE A 40 -5.60 1.74 15.80
CA ILE A 40 -5.90 1.99 14.38
C ILE A 40 -6.13 0.66 13.68
N LEU A 41 -7.27 0.56 13.00
CA LEU A 41 -7.61 -0.55 12.12
C LEU A 41 -7.55 -0.08 10.67
N ILE A 42 -6.65 -0.67 9.87
CA ILE A 42 -6.56 -0.43 8.43
C ILE A 42 -7.21 -1.61 7.71
N CYS A 43 -8.31 -1.34 7.02
CA CYS A 43 -8.99 -2.34 6.18
C CYS A 43 -8.45 -2.26 4.75
N THR A 44 -8.19 -3.40 4.13
CA THR A 44 -7.77 -3.51 2.72
C THR A 44 -8.35 -4.77 2.09
N ASP A 45 -8.74 -4.71 0.83
CA ASP A 45 -9.13 -5.88 0.05
C ASP A 45 -7.93 -6.58 -0.64
N SER A 46 -6.73 -6.02 -0.48
CA SER A 46 -5.49 -6.57 -1.01
C SER A 46 -4.87 -7.61 -0.08
N LEU A 47 -5.23 -8.87 -0.29
CA LEU A 47 -4.61 -9.99 0.42
C LEU A 47 -3.10 -10.08 0.15
N SER A 48 -2.65 -9.70 -1.05
CA SER A 48 -1.23 -9.72 -1.42
C SER A 48 -0.42 -8.66 -0.64
N ALA A 49 -1.00 -7.48 -0.39
CA ALA A 49 -0.35 -6.46 0.44
C ALA A 49 -0.20 -6.92 1.89
N ILE A 50 -1.25 -7.52 2.48
CA ILE A 50 -1.18 -8.11 3.84
C ILE A 50 -0.13 -9.21 3.92
N LYS A 51 -0.10 -10.13 2.94
CA LYS A 51 0.91 -11.19 2.89
C LYS A 51 2.33 -10.64 2.79
N SER A 52 2.54 -9.54 2.06
CA SER A 52 3.86 -8.90 2.01
C SER A 52 4.27 -8.33 3.36
N LEU A 53 3.36 -7.63 4.06
CA LEU A 53 3.65 -7.10 5.39
C LEU A 53 4.00 -8.23 6.35
N GLN A 54 3.21 -9.30 6.37
CA GLN A 54 3.47 -10.48 7.19
C GLN A 54 4.82 -11.11 6.86
N SER A 55 5.11 -11.36 5.59
CA SER A 55 6.39 -11.95 5.16
C SER A 55 7.59 -11.08 5.53
N THR A 56 7.42 -9.76 5.52
CA THR A 56 8.47 -8.82 5.96
C THR A 56 8.62 -8.81 7.48
N CYS A 57 7.53 -8.84 8.25
CA CYS A 57 7.59 -9.02 9.71
C CYS A 57 8.27 -10.32 10.11
N ASP A 58 7.99 -11.41 9.40
CA ASP A 58 8.56 -12.74 9.64
C ASP A 58 10.02 -12.86 9.15
N GLY A 59 10.57 -11.81 8.53
CA GLY A 59 11.94 -11.80 8.01
C GLY A 59 12.15 -12.66 6.75
N ILE A 60 11.08 -13.07 6.08
CA ILE A 60 11.10 -13.95 4.89
C ILE A 60 11.42 -13.15 3.63
N ILE A 61 10.87 -11.94 3.50
CA ILE A 61 11.02 -11.08 2.31
C ILE A 61 11.38 -9.65 2.73
N GLU A 62 12.45 -9.12 2.15
CA GLU A 62 12.78 -7.69 2.25
C GLU A 62 12.05 -6.89 1.15
N ASP A 63 10.88 -6.36 1.50
CA ASP A 63 10.20 -5.33 0.72
C ASP A 63 10.35 -3.99 1.45
N ASN A 64 11.09 -3.05 0.84
CA ASN A 64 11.40 -1.76 1.46
C ASN A 64 10.17 -0.96 1.87
N MET A 65 9.07 -1.03 1.09
CA MET A 65 7.86 -0.29 1.40
C MET A 65 7.13 -0.93 2.59
N SER A 66 7.09 -2.27 2.63
CA SER A 66 6.60 -3.01 3.79
C SER A 66 7.43 -2.71 5.04
N LEU A 67 8.76 -2.65 4.92
CA LEU A 67 9.65 -2.27 6.02
C LEU A 67 9.34 -0.86 6.53
N GLU A 68 9.13 0.12 5.64
CA GLU A 68 8.75 1.49 6.02
C GLU A 68 7.38 1.52 6.72
N ILE A 69 6.39 0.76 6.24
CA ILE A 69 5.07 0.65 6.89
C ILE A 69 5.21 0.11 8.32
N ILE A 70 5.95 -0.98 8.49
CA ILE A 70 6.17 -1.62 9.79
C ILE A 70 6.91 -0.67 10.73
N LYS A 71 7.97 -0.02 10.24
CA LYS A 71 8.76 0.95 11.00
C LYS A 71 7.90 2.12 11.47
N ASN A 72 7.12 2.72 10.58
CA ASN A 72 6.18 3.77 10.94
C ASN A 72 5.25 3.29 12.06
N GLY A 73 4.78 2.04 11.96
CA GLY A 73 3.91 1.43 12.96
C GLY A 73 4.55 1.39 14.34
N VAL A 74 5.76 0.86 14.42
CA VAL A 74 6.56 0.79 15.64
C VAL A 74 6.84 2.18 16.21
N ASP A 75 7.26 3.12 15.36
CA ASP A 75 7.64 4.48 15.77
C ASP A 75 6.43 5.28 16.32
N SER A 76 5.23 5.00 15.82
CA SER A 76 4.01 5.68 16.26
C SER A 76 3.58 5.38 17.70
N LYS A 77 4.09 4.27 18.29
CA LYS A 77 3.67 3.73 19.60
C LYS A 77 2.17 3.44 19.72
N LYS A 78 1.49 3.25 18.59
CA LYS A 78 0.06 2.88 18.52
C LYS A 78 -0.08 1.40 18.18
N ILE A 79 -1.21 0.82 18.57
CA ILE A 79 -1.60 -0.51 18.07
C ILE A 79 -2.18 -0.31 16.67
N ILE A 80 -1.56 -0.93 15.67
CA ILE A 80 -2.03 -0.89 14.28
C ILE A 80 -2.33 -2.32 13.84
N ALA A 81 -3.58 -2.54 13.45
CA ALA A 81 -4.04 -3.82 12.92
C ALA A 81 -4.40 -3.66 11.44
N PHE A 82 -4.08 -4.68 10.65
CA PHE A 82 -4.50 -4.79 9.25
C PHE A 82 -5.56 -5.87 9.13
N GLN A 83 -6.72 -5.52 8.55
CA GLN A 83 -7.81 -6.45 8.32
C GLN A 83 -8.07 -6.59 6.82
N TRP A 84 -8.02 -7.84 6.35
CA TRP A 84 -8.48 -8.13 5.01
C TRP A 84 -10.01 -8.04 4.95
N ILE A 85 -10.54 -7.36 3.94
CA ILE A 85 -11.98 -7.32 3.65
C ILE A 85 -12.25 -7.79 2.22
N PRO A 86 -13.39 -8.45 1.95
CA PRO A 86 -13.72 -8.81 0.57
C PRO A 86 -14.05 -7.56 -0.25
N SER A 87 -13.56 -7.50 -1.48
CA SER A 87 -13.88 -6.42 -2.42
C SER A 87 -15.31 -6.56 -2.93
N HIS A 88 -15.94 -5.43 -3.30
CA HIS A 88 -17.24 -5.36 -3.99
C HIS A 88 -18.43 -6.01 -3.26
N VAL A 89 -18.42 -6.05 -1.92
CA VAL A 89 -19.54 -6.59 -1.12
C VAL A 89 -20.53 -5.53 -0.61
N GLY A 90 -20.53 -4.30 -1.15
CA GLY A 90 -21.42 -3.23 -0.68
C GLY A 90 -20.87 -2.42 0.50
N LEU A 91 -19.59 -2.60 0.87
CA LEU A 91 -18.96 -1.80 1.92
C LEU A 91 -18.70 -0.38 1.41
N LYS A 92 -19.61 0.54 1.72
CA LYS A 92 -19.61 1.95 1.28
C LYS A 92 -18.23 2.62 1.29
N TYR A 93 -17.45 2.43 2.35
CA TYR A 93 -16.13 3.06 2.46
C TYR A 93 -15.09 2.43 1.52
N ASN A 94 -15.12 1.10 1.32
CA ASN A 94 -14.25 0.44 0.34
C ASN A 94 -14.58 0.92 -1.07
N GLU A 95 -15.87 0.93 -1.42
CA GLU A 95 -16.33 1.38 -2.75
C GLU A 95 -16.01 2.85 -3.02
N THR A 96 -16.05 3.68 -1.98
CA THR A 96 -15.65 5.09 -2.09
C THR A 96 -14.15 5.21 -2.40
N VAL A 97 -13.31 4.43 -1.72
CA VAL A 97 -11.87 4.41 -1.99
C VAL A 97 -11.59 3.87 -3.39
N ASP A 98 -12.28 2.81 -3.83
CA ASP A 98 -12.16 2.26 -5.19
C ASP A 98 -12.54 3.28 -6.27
N LYS A 99 -13.62 4.03 -6.04
CA LYS A 99 -14.05 5.07 -6.96
C LYS A 99 -13.03 6.19 -7.03
N LEU A 100 -12.57 6.69 -5.88
CA LEU A 100 -11.58 7.76 -5.83
C LEU A 100 -10.23 7.32 -6.41
N ALA A 101 -9.88 6.05 -6.22
CA ALA A 101 -8.79 5.42 -6.94
C ALA A 101 -9.03 5.59 -8.43
N LYS A 102 -10.13 5.07 -9.01
CA LYS A 102 -10.42 5.19 -10.45
C LYS A 102 -10.31 6.64 -10.97
N GLU A 103 -10.76 7.62 -10.20
CA GLU A 103 -10.63 9.05 -10.56
C GLU A 103 -9.19 9.56 -10.55
N ALA A 104 -8.31 9.00 -9.71
CA ALA A 104 -6.92 9.41 -9.58
C ALA A 104 -6.08 9.10 -10.84
N VAL A 105 -6.51 8.17 -11.70
CA VAL A 105 -5.86 7.92 -13.01
C VAL A 105 -5.84 9.19 -13.86
N VAL A 106 -6.93 9.96 -13.80
CA VAL A 106 -7.12 11.15 -14.63
C VAL A 106 -6.67 12.40 -13.88
N ASN A 107 -7.10 12.55 -12.63
CA ASN A 107 -7.01 13.81 -11.87
C ASN A 107 -6.18 13.68 -10.57
N GLY A 108 -5.32 12.66 -10.45
CA GLY A 108 -4.48 12.45 -9.28
C GLY A 108 -3.14 13.18 -9.36
N ILE A 109 -2.54 13.45 -8.20
CA ILE A 109 -1.18 13.99 -8.07
C ILE A 109 -0.18 12.90 -8.47
N SER A 110 0.72 13.19 -9.41
CA SER A 110 1.72 12.22 -9.86
C SER A 110 2.69 11.89 -8.73
N VAL A 111 2.84 10.60 -8.44
CA VAL A 111 3.76 10.12 -7.39
C VAL A 111 5.23 10.29 -7.81
N GLN A 112 5.52 10.50 -9.10
CA GLN A 112 6.87 10.84 -9.58
C GLN A 112 7.35 12.20 -9.04
N ASP A 113 6.41 13.08 -8.64
CA ASP A 113 6.70 14.36 -8.01
C ASP A 113 6.92 14.24 -6.49
N MET A 114 6.61 13.07 -5.92
CA MET A 114 6.85 12.75 -4.52
C MET A 114 8.25 12.15 -4.41
N ALA A 115 9.09 12.69 -3.53
CA ALA A 115 10.43 12.16 -3.24
C ALA A 115 10.34 10.82 -2.48
N LEU A 116 9.76 9.80 -3.10
CA LEU A 116 9.82 8.43 -2.62
C LEU A 116 11.22 7.88 -2.90
N PRO A 117 11.80 7.08 -1.99
CA PRO A 117 13.08 6.44 -2.24
C PRO A 117 13.02 5.64 -3.56
N LEU A 118 13.77 6.08 -4.57
CA LEU A 118 13.91 5.43 -5.88
C LEU A 118 14.38 3.96 -5.77
N SER A 119 14.88 3.54 -4.60
CA SER A 119 15.17 2.15 -4.25
C SER A 119 13.94 1.24 -4.34
N ASN A 120 12.74 1.77 -4.12
CA ASN A 120 11.49 1.03 -4.22
C ASN A 120 11.22 0.58 -5.66
N LEU A 121 11.64 1.34 -6.68
CA LEU A 121 11.41 0.98 -8.09
C LEU A 121 12.30 -0.16 -8.60
N LYS A 122 13.50 -0.34 -8.01
CA LYS A 122 14.51 -1.29 -8.52
C LYS A 122 14.28 -2.74 -8.08
N SER A 123 13.72 -2.96 -6.90
CA SER A 123 13.39 -4.31 -6.41
C SER A 123 12.27 -4.98 -7.22
N PHE A 124 11.48 -4.22 -7.99
CA PHE A 124 10.41 -4.74 -8.85
C PHE A 124 10.90 -5.48 -10.11
N GLN A 125 12.09 -5.15 -10.65
CA GLN A 125 12.61 -5.87 -11.82
C GLN A 125 13.06 -7.30 -11.47
N LYS A 126 13.51 -7.52 -10.22
CA LYS A 126 13.99 -8.83 -9.77
C LYS A 126 12.87 -9.84 -9.55
N ARG A 127 11.70 -9.40 -9.04
CA ARG A 127 10.55 -10.28 -8.78
C ARG A 127 9.92 -10.84 -10.07
N LYS A 128 9.81 -10.02 -11.12
CA LYS A 128 9.32 -10.47 -12.44
C LYS A 128 10.20 -11.58 -13.03
N ILE A 129 11.51 -11.51 -12.84
CA ILE A 129 12.47 -12.52 -13.32
C ILE A 129 12.39 -13.84 -12.52
N LEU A 130 11.97 -13.80 -11.26
CA LEU A 130 11.83 -15.00 -10.41
C LEU A 130 10.51 -15.74 -10.66
N GLU A 131 9.42 -15.01 -10.92
CA GLU A 131 8.12 -15.61 -11.28
C GLU A 131 8.12 -16.18 -12.71
N GLU A 132 8.88 -15.61 -13.65
CA GLU A 132 9.05 -16.18 -15.00
C GLU A 132 9.94 -17.45 -15.01
N LYS A 133 10.73 -17.71 -13.95
CA LYS A 133 11.63 -18.87 -13.85
C LYS A 133 11.05 -20.09 -13.12
N THR A 134 9.83 -20.00 -12.60
CA THR A 134 9.17 -21.12 -11.87
C THR A 134 8.07 -21.84 -12.66
N CYS A 135 7.89 -21.51 -13.93
CA CYS A 135 7.11 -22.30 -14.87
C CYS A 135 8.01 -23.14 -15.78
N TYR A 136 8.62 -24.22 -15.25
CA TYR A 136 8.97 -25.45 -15.98
C TYR A 136 9.11 -26.61 -14.99
#